data_AF-A0A2V8MUP1-F1
#
_entry.id   AF-A0A2V8MUP1-F1
#
_cell.length_a   1.000
_cell.length_b   1.000
_cell.length_c   1.000
_cell.angle_alpha   90.00
_cell.angle_beta   90.00
_cell.angle_gamma   90.00
#
_symmetry.space_group_name_H-M   'P 1'
#
loop_
_entity.id
_entity.type
_entity.pdbx_description
1 polymer ?
#
loop_
_entity_poly.entity_id
_entity_poly.type
_entity_poly.pdbx_seq_one_letter_code
_entity_poly.pdbx_strand_id
1 'polypeptide(L)'
;MSGPGLGWYLKLFSVVMVFAISVAHAWAPPALEFRSIDGTGNNIAHPNWGAAGSRLIRGSSGSHYGDGISSMGGATRPSPRDVSNALFDQRVPVFSTVGHSDYIWTWGQFLDHDLGLTPGAGTELLPIPVPHGDRFFVNVPSIAFSRSLFDTATGTTTPREQMNLITSYIDGSNVYGSDEQRASWLRTHIGGRLKVTATTEGDLLPYNDGAMPNAGTPEKPNLSPALFVAGDVRANEQPTLAAIHTLFVREHNYQADRIARENKNLRDEEIYQRAKSSSLKSSE
;
A
#
# COMPACT_ATOMS: atom_id res chain seq x y z
N MET A 1 -67.92 33.67 -23.27
CA MET A 1 -66.79 33.60 -22.33
C MET A 1 -66.56 32.15 -21.97
N SER A 2 -65.63 31.51 -22.68
CA SER A 2 -65.25 30.11 -22.51
C SER A 2 -63.73 30.07 -22.32
N GLY A 3 -63.28 29.69 -21.12
CA GLY A 3 -61.86 29.63 -20.77
C GLY A 3 -61.09 28.60 -21.61
N PRO A 4 -59.77 28.75 -21.75
CA PRO A 4 -58.97 27.82 -22.52
C PRO A 4 -58.97 26.43 -21.84
N GLY A 5 -59.27 25.42 -22.64
CA GLY A 5 -59.44 24.04 -22.21
C GLY A 5 -58.14 23.35 -21.79
N LEU A 6 -58.33 22.26 -21.05
CA LEU A 6 -57.38 21.35 -20.41
C LEU A 6 -56.22 20.82 -21.31
N GLY A 7 -56.25 21.08 -22.63
CA GLY A 7 -55.23 20.66 -23.58
C GLY A 7 -53.92 21.48 -23.56
N TRP A 8 -53.91 22.66 -22.92
CA TRP A 8 -52.70 23.49 -22.84
C TRP A 8 -51.71 23.03 -21.76
N TYR A 9 -52.17 22.38 -20.68
CA TYR A 9 -51.29 21.90 -19.61
C TYR A 9 -50.52 20.62 -19.98
N LEU A 10 -51.04 19.80 -20.90
CA LEU A 10 -50.40 18.54 -21.31
C LEU A 10 -49.23 18.72 -22.30
N LYS A 11 -49.18 19.84 -23.04
CA LYS A 11 -48.07 20.15 -23.95
C LYS A 11 -46.85 20.74 -23.24
N LEU A 12 -47.02 21.40 -22.09
CA LEU A 12 -45.86 21.88 -21.30
C LEU A 12 -45.18 20.75 -20.51
N PHE A 13 -45.93 19.76 -20.04
CA PHE A 13 -45.37 18.60 -19.32
C PHE A 13 -44.53 17.67 -20.20
N SER A 14 -44.87 17.57 -21.49
CA SER A 14 -44.17 16.66 -22.42
C SER A 14 -42.83 17.23 -22.90
N VAL A 15 -42.67 18.55 -22.98
CA VAL A 15 -41.41 19.19 -23.42
C VAL A 15 -40.36 19.21 -22.30
N VAL A 16 -40.78 19.34 -21.04
CA VAL A 16 -39.87 19.27 -19.89
C VAL A 16 -39.37 17.83 -19.64
N MET A 17 -40.19 16.81 -19.93
CA MET A 17 -39.79 15.41 -19.72
C MET A 17 -38.82 14.89 -20.81
N VAL A 18 -38.90 15.40 -22.05
CA VAL A 18 -37.95 15.02 -23.12
C VAL A 18 -36.59 15.71 -22.95
N PHE A 19 -36.53 16.87 -22.30
CA PHE A 19 -35.24 17.49 -21.90
C PHE A 19 -34.66 16.90 -20.61
N ALA A 20 -35.47 16.24 -19.78
CA ALA A 20 -35.01 15.54 -18.58
C ALA A 20 -34.50 14.11 -18.85
N ILE A 21 -34.79 13.53 -20.03
CA ILE A 21 -34.34 12.17 -20.39
C ILE A 21 -33.00 12.18 -21.15
N SER A 22 -32.46 13.34 -21.51
CA SER A 22 -31.15 13.47 -22.18
C SER A 22 -29.98 13.90 -21.28
N VAL A 23 -30.18 14.01 -19.96
CA VAL A 23 -29.11 14.35 -18.98
C VAL A 23 -28.89 13.27 -17.92
N ALA A 24 -29.21 12.01 -18.27
CA ALA A 24 -28.80 10.84 -17.49
C ALA A 24 -28.04 9.85 -18.38
N HIS A 25 -27.15 10.35 -19.25
CA HIS A 25 -25.94 9.57 -19.49
C HIS A 25 -25.18 9.64 -18.18
N ALA A 26 -25.23 8.54 -17.42
CA ALA A 26 -24.29 8.33 -16.33
C ALA A 26 -22.93 8.76 -16.85
N TRP A 27 -22.37 9.82 -16.26
CA TRP A 27 -20.98 10.15 -16.44
C TRP A 27 -20.23 9.03 -15.74
N ALA A 28 -20.10 7.89 -16.42
CA ALA A 28 -19.04 6.97 -16.14
C ALA A 28 -17.78 7.84 -16.28
N PRO A 29 -16.98 8.01 -15.21
CA PRO A 29 -15.68 8.62 -15.39
C PRO A 29 -15.00 7.85 -16.54
N PRO A 30 -14.37 8.54 -17.50
CA PRO A 30 -13.66 7.86 -18.57
C PRO A 30 -12.78 6.79 -17.93
N ALA A 31 -12.77 5.58 -18.52
CA ALA A 31 -11.88 4.52 -18.04
C ALA A 31 -10.50 5.14 -17.86
N LEU A 32 -10.01 5.12 -16.62
CA LEU A 32 -8.68 5.59 -16.29
C LEU A 32 -7.72 4.80 -17.20
N GLU A 33 -7.11 5.48 -18.18
CA GLU A 33 -6.11 4.85 -19.06
C GLU A 33 -4.97 4.23 -18.21
N PHE A 34 -4.73 4.81 -17.04
CA PHE A 34 -3.74 4.39 -16.06
C PHE A 34 -4.33 4.31 -14.66
N ARG A 35 -3.88 3.32 -13.87
CA ARG A 35 -4.34 3.13 -12.48
C ARG A 35 -4.03 4.37 -11.63
N SER A 36 -4.98 4.76 -10.77
CA SER A 36 -4.77 5.76 -9.73
C SER A 36 -3.66 5.33 -8.76
N ILE A 37 -3.03 6.30 -8.10
CA ILE A 37 -1.98 6.03 -7.11
C ILE A 37 -2.55 5.39 -5.84
N ASP A 38 -3.74 5.79 -5.42
CA ASP A 38 -4.39 5.29 -4.21
C ASP A 38 -5.25 4.04 -4.42
N GLY A 39 -5.30 3.50 -5.64
CA GLY A 39 -6.07 2.32 -5.99
C GLY A 39 -7.58 2.55 -6.21
N THR A 40 -8.09 3.78 -6.05
CA THR A 40 -9.50 4.09 -6.28
C THR A 40 -9.90 3.94 -7.76
N GLY A 41 -11.18 3.64 -8.02
CA GLY A 41 -11.73 3.53 -9.37
C GLY A 41 -11.36 2.23 -10.12
N ASN A 42 -10.64 1.31 -9.48
CA ASN A 42 -10.27 0.03 -10.09
C ASN A 42 -11.51 -0.89 -10.29
N ASN A 43 -12.43 -0.91 -9.33
CA ASN A 43 -13.73 -1.57 -9.49
C ASN A 43 -14.83 -0.55 -9.84
N ILE A 44 -15.51 -0.75 -10.97
CA ILE A 44 -16.54 0.18 -11.50
C ILE A 44 -17.74 0.33 -10.54
N ALA A 45 -18.18 -0.77 -9.92
CA ALA A 45 -19.34 -0.78 -9.03
C ALA A 45 -18.99 -0.36 -7.59
N HIS A 46 -17.75 -0.62 -7.18
CA HIS A 46 -17.24 -0.34 -5.84
C HIS A 46 -15.89 0.39 -5.91
N PRO A 47 -15.87 1.69 -6.26
CA PRO A 47 -14.64 2.43 -6.56
C PRO A 47 -13.60 2.44 -5.44
N ASN A 48 -13.99 2.19 -4.19
CA ASN A 48 -13.08 2.22 -3.03
C ASN A 48 -12.55 0.84 -2.63
N TRP A 49 -12.95 -0.24 -3.30
CA TRP A 49 -12.38 -1.55 -3.02
C TRP A 49 -10.89 -1.55 -3.34
N GLY A 50 -10.08 -2.08 -2.41
CA GLY A 50 -8.62 -2.16 -2.54
C GLY A 50 -7.87 -0.82 -2.55
N ALA A 51 -8.57 0.29 -2.32
CA ALA A 51 -7.93 1.59 -2.19
C ALA A 51 -7.12 1.67 -0.88
N ALA A 52 -6.06 2.49 -0.90
CA ALA A 52 -5.27 2.80 0.29
C ALA A 52 -6.16 3.40 1.39
N GLY A 53 -5.91 3.00 2.64
CA GLY A 53 -6.73 3.37 3.79
C GLY A 53 -8.04 2.58 3.91
N SER A 54 -8.27 1.55 3.08
CA SER A 54 -9.43 0.68 3.23
C SER A 54 -9.29 -0.27 4.42
N ARG A 55 -10.43 -0.78 4.93
CA ARG A 55 -10.44 -1.82 5.95
C ARG A 55 -9.95 -3.15 5.36
N LEU A 56 -9.20 -3.91 6.14
CA LEU A 56 -8.86 -5.29 5.79
C LEU A 56 -10.13 -6.16 5.74
N ILE A 57 -10.20 -7.05 4.76
CA ILE A 57 -11.31 -8.01 4.64
C ILE A 57 -11.14 -9.11 5.69
N ARG A 58 -12.24 -9.49 6.34
CA ARG A 58 -12.28 -10.64 7.23
C ARG A 58 -12.62 -11.92 6.49
N GLY A 59 -11.95 -13.01 6.86
CA GLY A 59 -12.36 -14.35 6.45
C GLY A 59 -13.71 -14.75 7.05
N SER A 60 -14.20 -15.93 6.65
CA SER A 60 -15.54 -16.43 7.02
C SER A 60 -15.79 -16.57 8.52
N SER A 61 -14.75 -16.72 9.34
CA SER A 61 -14.89 -16.81 10.81
C SER A 61 -15.01 -15.45 11.50
N GLY A 62 -14.87 -14.33 10.79
CA GLY A 62 -15.01 -12.99 11.33
C GLY A 62 -13.88 -12.60 12.30
N SER A 63 -14.23 -11.90 13.38
CA SER A 63 -13.29 -11.44 14.42
C SER A 63 -13.42 -12.27 15.69
N HIS A 64 -12.32 -12.45 16.43
CA HIS A 64 -12.27 -13.25 17.66
C HIS A 64 -11.67 -12.46 18.82
N TYR A 65 -12.21 -11.26 19.07
CA TYR A 65 -11.90 -10.46 20.26
C TYR A 65 -12.48 -11.12 21.52
N GLY A 66 -11.83 -10.90 22.67
CA GLY A 66 -12.24 -11.51 23.94
C GLY A 66 -13.63 -11.10 24.42
N ASP A 67 -14.02 -9.88 24.09
CA ASP A 67 -15.35 -9.28 24.33
C ASP A 67 -16.22 -9.27 23.07
N GLY A 68 -15.75 -9.86 21.97
CA GLY A 68 -16.38 -9.79 20.65
C GLY A 68 -16.30 -8.42 19.97
N ILE A 69 -15.64 -7.42 20.56
CA ILE A 69 -15.60 -6.04 20.07
C ILE A 69 -14.15 -5.58 19.82
N SER A 70 -13.33 -5.49 20.85
CA SER A 70 -11.99 -4.92 20.73
C SER A 70 -10.98 -5.39 21.76
N SER A 71 -11.36 -6.10 22.82
CA SER A 71 -10.37 -6.65 23.77
C SER A 71 -9.58 -7.79 23.13
N MET A 72 -8.29 -7.90 23.48
CA MET A 72 -7.45 -8.96 22.93
C MET A 72 -8.05 -10.34 23.20
N GLY A 73 -8.22 -11.12 22.13
CA GLY A 73 -8.64 -12.50 22.26
C GLY A 73 -7.52 -13.37 22.84
N GLY A 74 -7.90 -14.55 23.33
CA GLY A 74 -6.93 -15.58 23.69
C GLY A 74 -6.30 -15.44 25.07
N ALA A 75 -6.99 -14.85 26.05
CA ALA A 75 -6.52 -14.79 27.45
C ALA A 75 -6.12 -16.15 28.06
N THR A 76 -6.65 -17.26 27.51
CA THR A 76 -6.34 -18.63 27.92
C THR A 76 -5.30 -19.33 27.02
N ARG A 77 -4.73 -18.63 26.04
CA ARG A 77 -3.74 -19.17 25.11
C ARG A 77 -2.32 -18.99 25.67
N PRO A 78 -1.34 -19.84 25.27
CA PRO A 78 0.06 -19.65 25.64
C PRO A 78 0.60 -18.28 25.18
N SER A 79 1.64 -17.78 25.86
CA SER A 79 2.34 -16.56 25.45
C SER A 79 2.85 -16.70 24.01
N PRO A 80 2.79 -15.65 23.18
CA PRO A 80 3.42 -15.66 21.85
C PRO A 80 4.91 -16.04 21.90
N ARG A 81 5.62 -15.65 22.97
CA ARG A 81 7.03 -16.00 23.12
C ARG A 81 7.24 -17.47 23.48
N ASP A 82 6.35 -18.06 24.29
CA ASP A 82 6.38 -19.50 24.58
C ASP A 82 6.15 -20.32 23.31
N VAL A 83 5.18 -19.93 22.49
CA VAL A 83 4.92 -20.58 21.19
C VAL A 83 6.12 -20.42 20.25
N SER A 84 6.73 -19.22 20.21
CA SER A 84 7.95 -18.95 19.43
C SER A 84 9.10 -19.89 19.84
N ASN A 85 9.35 -20.02 21.14
CA ASN A 85 10.39 -20.90 21.67
C ASN A 85 10.10 -22.38 21.43
N ALA A 86 8.83 -22.79 21.44
CA ALA A 86 8.44 -24.18 21.21
C ALA A 86 8.49 -24.60 19.74
N LEU A 87 8.12 -23.71 18.80
CA LEU A 87 7.92 -24.06 17.38
C LEU A 87 9.02 -23.54 16.45
N PHE A 88 9.70 -22.45 16.80
CA PHE A 88 10.65 -21.75 15.92
C PHE A 88 12.08 -21.73 16.49
N ASP A 89 12.46 -22.71 17.31
CA ASP A 89 13.83 -22.85 17.87
C ASP A 89 14.79 -23.56 16.91
N GLN A 90 14.97 -23.01 15.71
CA GLN A 90 15.95 -23.53 14.76
C GLN A 90 17.38 -23.33 15.30
N ARG A 91 18.17 -24.41 15.39
CA ARG A 91 19.54 -24.39 15.96
C ARG A 91 20.66 -24.55 14.93
N VAL A 92 20.32 -25.00 13.74
CA VAL A 92 21.25 -25.23 12.63
C VAL A 92 20.62 -24.73 11.34
N PRO A 93 21.41 -24.35 10.32
CA PRO A 93 20.87 -24.02 9.01
C PRO A 93 20.05 -25.18 8.43
N VAL A 94 18.88 -24.86 7.89
CA VAL A 94 18.02 -25.79 7.16
C VAL A 94 17.89 -25.25 5.74
N PHE A 95 18.42 -25.99 4.77
CA PHE A 95 18.43 -25.57 3.38
C PHE A 95 17.17 -26.05 2.65
N SER A 96 16.75 -25.30 1.63
CA SER A 96 15.63 -25.68 0.76
C SER A 96 15.90 -27.04 0.10
N THR A 97 14.95 -27.97 0.21
CA THR A 97 15.03 -29.30 -0.42
C THR A 97 14.69 -29.28 -1.92
N VAL A 98 14.19 -28.15 -2.42
CA VAL A 98 13.73 -27.97 -3.82
C VAL A 98 14.56 -26.92 -4.57
N GLY A 99 15.69 -26.47 -4.01
CA GLY A 99 16.65 -25.61 -4.71
C GLY A 99 16.22 -24.15 -4.88
N HIS A 100 15.32 -23.64 -4.02
CA HIS A 100 15.01 -22.20 -4.01
C HIS A 100 16.25 -21.37 -3.62
N SER A 101 16.47 -20.27 -4.32
CA SER A 101 17.44 -19.25 -3.91
C SER A 101 16.85 -18.30 -2.87
N ASP A 102 17.69 -17.55 -2.16
CA ASP A 102 17.26 -16.52 -1.21
C ASP A 102 16.39 -15.43 -1.84
N TYR A 103 16.44 -15.29 -3.17
CA TYR A 103 15.55 -14.37 -3.88
C TYR A 103 14.06 -14.66 -3.63
N ILE A 104 13.67 -15.91 -3.34
CA ILE A 104 12.26 -16.27 -3.14
C ILE A 104 11.63 -15.54 -1.94
N TRP A 105 12.36 -15.43 -0.83
CA TRP A 105 11.82 -14.79 0.37
C TRP A 105 11.88 -13.27 0.21
N THR A 106 12.93 -12.74 -0.44
CA THR A 106 13.05 -11.29 -0.70
C THR A 106 11.95 -10.82 -1.66
N TRP A 107 11.64 -11.60 -2.71
CA TRP A 107 10.52 -11.34 -3.60
C TRP A 107 9.18 -11.41 -2.88
N GLY A 108 9.00 -12.39 -2.00
CA GLY A 108 7.82 -12.50 -1.14
C GLY A 108 7.61 -11.27 -0.26
N GLN A 109 8.68 -10.76 0.38
CA GLN A 109 8.62 -9.52 1.17
C GLN A 109 8.35 -8.29 0.31
N PHE A 110 9.02 -8.17 -0.85
CA PHE A 110 8.77 -7.07 -1.78
C PHE A 110 7.31 -7.03 -2.24
N LEU A 111 6.72 -8.20 -2.54
CA LEU A 111 5.31 -8.33 -2.91
C LEU A 111 4.37 -8.04 -1.73
N ASP A 112 4.67 -8.51 -0.52
CA ASP A 112 3.90 -8.16 0.69
C ASP A 112 3.79 -6.63 0.86
N HIS A 113 4.90 -5.93 0.59
CA HIS A 113 4.95 -4.47 0.68
C HIS A 113 4.15 -3.75 -0.41
N ASP A 114 3.64 -4.47 -1.41
CA ASP A 114 2.69 -3.98 -2.42
C ASP A 114 1.22 -4.31 -2.08
N LEU A 115 0.98 -5.12 -1.04
CA LEU A 115 -0.35 -5.67 -0.73
C LEU A 115 -0.91 -5.18 0.60
N GLY A 116 -0.06 -5.00 1.61
CA GLY A 116 -0.50 -4.72 2.98
C GLY A 116 0.48 -3.89 3.81
N LEU A 117 -0.07 -2.89 4.52
CA LEU A 117 0.63 -2.14 5.56
C LEU A 117 -0.33 -1.79 6.70
N THR A 118 -0.13 -2.42 7.86
CA THR A 118 -0.92 -2.16 9.07
C THR A 118 0.03 -1.87 10.24
N PRO A 119 0.50 -0.63 10.41
CA PRO A 119 1.48 -0.29 11.42
C PRO A 119 0.87 -0.30 12.83
N GLY A 120 1.74 -0.45 13.84
CA GLY A 120 1.38 -0.24 15.24
C GLY A 120 0.94 1.20 15.50
N ALA A 121 -0.12 1.39 16.28
CA ALA A 121 -0.64 2.71 16.61
C ALA A 121 0.21 3.43 17.68
N GLY A 122 1.06 2.70 18.41
CA GLY A 122 1.87 3.24 19.51
C GLY A 122 1.10 3.67 20.77
N THR A 123 -0.23 3.67 20.74
CA THR A 123 -1.11 4.13 21.82
C THR A 123 -1.61 3.00 22.72
N GLU A 124 -1.75 1.79 22.20
CA GLU A 124 -2.20 0.61 22.95
C GLU A 124 -1.05 -0.39 23.08
N LEU A 125 -0.27 -0.25 24.15
CA LEU A 125 0.87 -1.10 24.45
C LEU A 125 0.42 -2.42 25.07
N LEU A 126 0.91 -3.52 24.52
CA LEU A 126 0.64 -4.87 25.00
C LEU A 126 1.95 -5.69 24.98
N PRO A 127 2.92 -5.32 25.83
CA PRO A 127 4.23 -5.93 25.80
C PRO A 127 4.13 -7.45 26.01
N ILE A 128 4.88 -8.21 25.21
CA ILE A 128 4.87 -9.68 25.26
C ILE A 128 5.77 -10.11 26.41
N PRO A 129 5.26 -10.81 27.44
CA PRO A 129 6.09 -11.28 28.54
C PRO A 129 7.16 -12.24 28.06
N VAL A 130 8.40 -12.03 28.50
CA VAL A 130 9.51 -12.95 28.25
C VAL A 130 9.48 -14.05 29.32
N PRO A 131 9.47 -15.33 28.93
CA PRO A 131 9.47 -16.43 29.89
C PRO A 131 10.79 -16.53 30.64
N HIS A 132 10.75 -17.08 31.85
CA HIS A 132 11.96 -17.32 32.64
C HIS A 132 12.92 -18.25 31.89
N GLY A 133 14.20 -17.87 31.83
CA GLY A 133 15.24 -18.66 31.15
C GLY A 133 15.23 -18.51 29.62
N ASP A 134 14.58 -17.48 29.07
CA ASP A 134 14.66 -17.19 27.64
C ASP A 134 16.13 -17.02 27.21
N ARG A 135 16.51 -17.74 26.15
CA ARG A 135 17.89 -17.79 25.64
C ARG A 135 18.35 -16.47 25.03
N PHE A 136 17.43 -15.70 24.45
CA PHE A 136 17.75 -14.50 23.67
C PHE A 136 17.47 -13.22 24.45
N PHE A 137 16.37 -13.20 25.19
CA PHE A 137 15.92 -12.03 25.95
C PHE A 137 16.38 -12.09 27.41
N VAL A 138 17.70 -12.12 27.63
CA VAL A 138 18.30 -12.18 28.96
C VAL A 138 18.16 -10.84 29.67
N ASN A 139 17.57 -10.84 30.88
CA ASN A 139 17.27 -9.63 31.66
C ASN A 139 16.32 -8.64 30.97
N VAL A 140 15.59 -9.09 29.96
CA VAL A 140 14.54 -8.29 29.29
C VAL A 140 13.19 -8.82 29.78
N PRO A 141 12.40 -8.03 30.52
CA PRO A 141 11.15 -8.52 31.11
C PRO A 141 10.04 -8.73 30.07
N SER A 142 10.09 -7.98 28.97
CA SER A 142 9.09 -8.05 27.92
C SER A 142 9.61 -7.52 26.58
N ILE A 143 9.00 -8.00 25.50
CA ILE A 143 9.23 -7.53 24.13
C ILE A 143 8.20 -6.46 23.83
N ALA A 144 8.65 -5.30 23.34
CA ALA A 144 7.78 -4.19 22.99
C ALA A 144 6.80 -4.60 21.88
N PHE A 145 5.52 -4.35 22.10
CA PHE A 145 4.46 -4.56 21.13
C PHE A 145 3.35 -3.53 21.36
N SER A 146 2.83 -3.00 20.26
CA SER A 146 1.65 -2.14 20.28
C SER A 146 0.62 -2.67 19.30
N ARG A 147 -0.65 -2.49 19.63
CA ARG A 147 -1.72 -2.86 18.72
C ARG A 147 -1.66 -2.02 17.46
N SER A 148 -2.01 -2.64 16.35
CA SER A 148 -2.20 -1.98 15.07
C SER A 148 -3.20 -0.81 15.14
N LEU A 149 -3.00 0.15 14.26
CA LEU A 149 -4.05 1.12 13.94
C LEU A 149 -5.31 0.43 13.42
N PHE A 150 -6.41 1.16 13.49
CA PHE A 150 -7.73 0.66 13.16
C PHE A 150 -8.64 1.83 12.77
N ASP A 151 -9.76 1.51 12.14
CA ASP A 151 -10.79 2.50 11.85
C ASP A 151 -11.49 2.92 13.14
N THR A 152 -11.35 4.20 13.50
CA THR A 152 -11.90 4.79 14.73
C THR A 152 -13.43 4.80 14.78
N ALA A 153 -14.12 4.57 13.66
CA ALA A 153 -15.56 4.35 13.63
C ALA A 153 -15.98 2.93 14.12
N THR A 154 -15.02 2.06 14.41
CA THR A 154 -15.23 0.68 14.88
C THR A 154 -14.60 0.45 16.26
N GLY A 155 -14.79 -0.73 16.85
CA GLY A 155 -14.13 -1.12 18.11
C GLY A 155 -14.80 -0.61 19.40
N THR A 156 -15.94 0.06 19.29
CA THR A 156 -16.79 0.49 20.43
C THR A 156 -18.10 -0.29 20.47
N THR A 157 -18.89 -0.25 19.39
CA THR A 157 -20.19 -0.94 19.27
C THR A 157 -20.18 -2.06 18.22
N THR A 158 -19.22 -2.01 17.31
CA THR A 158 -18.96 -3.03 16.29
C THR A 158 -17.54 -3.54 16.44
N PRO A 159 -17.24 -4.77 15.98
CA PRO A 159 -15.88 -5.30 16.05
C PRO A 159 -14.85 -4.39 15.41
N ARG A 160 -13.69 -4.26 16.03
CA ARG A 160 -12.59 -3.37 15.64
C ARG A 160 -11.95 -3.78 14.32
N GLU A 161 -11.98 -2.92 13.30
CA GLU A 161 -11.45 -3.17 11.95
C GLU A 161 -10.06 -2.54 11.73
N GLN A 162 -9.05 -3.35 11.42
CA GLN A 162 -7.72 -2.86 11.05
C GLN A 162 -7.75 -2.30 9.62
N MET A 163 -6.91 -1.30 9.36
CA MET A 163 -6.80 -0.69 8.04
C MET A 163 -5.55 -1.17 7.30
N ASN A 164 -5.66 -1.25 5.98
CA ASN A 164 -4.52 -1.31 5.09
C ASN A 164 -4.17 0.11 4.66
N LEU A 165 -2.98 0.61 4.97
CA LEU A 165 -2.56 1.96 4.60
C LEU A 165 -2.05 2.08 3.17
N ILE A 166 -1.91 0.98 2.44
CA ILE A 166 -1.50 0.95 1.04
C ILE A 166 -2.59 0.29 0.17
N THR A 167 -2.44 0.37 -1.16
CA THR A 167 -3.36 -0.32 -2.07
C THR A 167 -3.30 -1.83 -1.84
N SER A 168 -4.39 -2.55 -2.15
CA SER A 168 -4.41 -4.02 -2.03
C SER A 168 -4.14 -4.74 -3.35
N TYR A 169 -3.74 -4.00 -4.38
CA TYR A 169 -3.53 -4.52 -5.72
C TYR A 169 -2.05 -4.83 -5.92
N ILE A 170 -1.74 -5.78 -6.81
CA ILE A 170 -0.38 -5.92 -7.34
C ILE A 170 -0.23 -4.85 -8.42
N ASP A 171 0.11 -3.62 -8.01
CA ASP A 171 0.17 -2.43 -8.87
C ASP A 171 1.46 -1.63 -8.71
N GLY A 172 2.43 -2.16 -7.98
CA GLY A 172 3.73 -1.54 -7.74
C GLY A 172 3.66 -0.31 -6.86
N SER A 173 2.63 -0.14 -6.04
CA SER A 173 2.56 0.87 -4.99
C SER A 173 3.81 0.89 -4.09
N ASN A 174 4.49 -0.25 -3.92
CA ASN A 174 5.77 -0.32 -3.21
C ASN A 174 6.94 0.40 -3.94
N VAL A 175 6.80 0.68 -5.23
CA VAL A 175 7.71 1.50 -6.06
C VAL A 175 7.18 2.92 -6.24
N TYR A 176 5.88 3.07 -6.50
CA TYR A 176 5.27 4.31 -6.96
C TYR A 176 4.54 5.11 -5.87
N GLY A 177 4.34 4.55 -4.68
CA GLY A 177 3.56 5.13 -3.60
C GLY A 177 2.09 4.73 -3.65
N SER A 178 1.41 4.87 -2.51
CA SER A 178 -0.05 4.68 -2.35
C SER A 178 -0.80 6.00 -2.13
N ASP A 179 -0.10 7.13 -2.19
CA ASP A 179 -0.67 8.47 -2.08
C ASP A 179 0.06 9.44 -3.03
N GLU A 180 -0.67 10.46 -3.50
CA GLU A 180 -0.16 11.42 -4.49
C GLU A 180 1.04 12.24 -3.97
N GLN A 181 1.15 12.48 -2.66
CA GLN A 181 2.25 13.25 -2.09
C GLN A 181 3.56 12.48 -2.25
N ARG A 182 3.59 11.20 -1.86
CA ARG A 182 4.75 10.32 -2.02
C ARG A 182 5.04 10.06 -3.49
N ALA A 183 4.02 9.74 -4.30
CA ALA A 183 4.18 9.47 -5.72
C ALA A 183 4.78 10.67 -6.47
N SER A 184 4.29 11.87 -6.19
CA SER A 184 4.82 13.11 -6.75
C SER A 184 6.26 13.35 -6.27
N TRP A 185 6.55 13.19 -4.97
CA TRP A 185 7.90 13.38 -4.45
C TRP A 185 8.91 12.40 -5.06
N LEU A 186 8.51 11.17 -5.37
CA LEU A 186 9.39 10.18 -5.99
C LEU A 186 9.76 10.52 -7.43
N ARG A 187 9.05 11.44 -8.08
CA ARG A 187 9.26 11.80 -9.49
C ARG A 187 10.21 12.98 -9.64
N THR A 188 10.96 12.97 -10.74
CA THR A 188 11.74 14.14 -11.18
C THR A 188 10.87 15.18 -11.89
N HIS A 189 9.68 14.76 -12.36
CA HIS A 189 8.82 15.51 -13.29
C HIS A 189 9.52 15.92 -14.59
N ILE A 190 10.60 15.21 -14.94
CA ILE A 190 11.35 15.39 -16.17
C ILE A 190 11.57 14.03 -16.84
N GLY A 191 11.13 13.91 -18.08
CA GLY A 191 11.34 12.70 -18.90
C GLY A 191 10.63 11.45 -18.37
N GLY A 192 9.62 11.61 -17.52
CA GLY A 192 8.86 10.53 -16.90
C GLY A 192 9.66 9.71 -15.90
N ARG A 193 10.75 10.24 -15.34
CA ARG A 193 11.69 9.50 -14.49
C ARG A 193 11.39 9.61 -12.99
N LEU A 194 11.74 8.56 -12.26
CA LEU A 194 11.85 8.57 -10.80
C LEU A 194 13.20 9.15 -10.36
N LYS A 195 13.20 9.82 -9.21
CA LYS A 195 14.41 10.33 -8.55
C LYS A 195 15.31 9.17 -8.15
N VAL A 196 16.61 9.43 -8.17
CA VAL A 196 17.67 8.48 -7.79
C VAL A 196 18.80 9.23 -7.11
N THR A 197 19.66 8.51 -6.38
CA THR A 197 20.98 9.02 -5.99
C THR A 197 22.03 8.38 -6.89
N ALA A 198 22.63 9.19 -7.77
CA ALA A 198 23.68 8.73 -8.67
C ALA A 198 24.96 8.38 -7.89
N THR A 199 25.54 7.22 -8.20
CA THR A 199 26.86 6.80 -7.69
C THR A 199 27.72 6.27 -8.83
N THR A 200 29.00 6.04 -8.56
CA THR A 200 29.95 5.43 -9.53
C THR A 200 29.60 3.99 -9.88
N GLU A 201 28.82 3.30 -9.06
CA GLU A 201 28.38 1.90 -9.20
C GLU A 201 26.95 1.80 -9.76
N GLY A 202 26.32 2.93 -10.05
CA GLY A 202 24.98 3.05 -10.61
C GLY A 202 23.94 3.59 -9.61
N ASP A 203 22.81 4.03 -10.16
CA ASP A 203 21.76 4.74 -9.43
C ASP A 203 21.21 3.95 -8.23
N LEU A 204 21.21 4.54 -7.03
CA LEU A 204 20.49 4.03 -5.86
C LEU A 204 19.11 4.70 -5.75
N LEU A 205 18.28 4.18 -4.84
CA LEU A 205 17.09 4.92 -4.39
C LEU A 205 17.46 6.34 -3.94
N PRO A 206 16.55 7.32 -4.08
CA PRO A 206 16.80 8.66 -3.60
C PRO A 206 16.89 8.68 -2.07
N TYR A 207 17.91 9.36 -1.53
CA TYR A 207 17.93 9.70 -0.11
C TYR A 207 16.81 10.68 0.24
N ASN A 208 16.32 10.57 1.47
CA ASN A 208 15.34 11.47 2.03
C ASN A 208 15.92 12.89 2.19
N ASP A 209 15.13 13.90 1.88
CA ASP A 209 15.45 15.32 2.11
C ASP A 209 14.84 15.84 3.42
N GLY A 210 14.27 14.95 4.24
CA GLY A 210 13.53 15.27 5.46
C GLY A 210 12.03 15.44 5.24
N ALA A 211 11.51 15.25 4.02
CA ALA A 211 10.09 15.43 3.72
C ALA A 211 9.25 14.14 3.82
N MET A 212 9.87 12.96 3.68
CA MET A 212 9.13 11.70 3.51
C MET A 212 9.28 10.77 4.72
N PRO A 213 8.19 10.37 5.40
CA PRO A 213 8.29 9.46 6.55
C PRO A 213 8.68 8.05 6.09
N ASN A 214 9.64 7.43 6.75
CA ASN A 214 10.02 6.05 6.51
C ASN A 214 10.11 5.29 7.84
N ALA A 215 9.94 3.97 7.80
CA ALA A 215 10.25 3.13 8.94
C ALA A 215 11.77 3.21 9.19
N GLY A 216 12.13 3.48 10.44
CA GLY A 216 13.51 3.74 10.83
C GLY A 216 13.82 3.22 12.22
N THR A 217 15.01 3.52 12.71
CA THR A 217 15.46 3.17 14.06
C THR A 217 15.55 4.43 14.92
N PRO A 218 15.76 4.33 16.25
CA PRO A 218 16.06 5.50 17.06
C PRO A 218 17.25 6.33 16.54
N GLU A 219 18.26 5.69 15.95
CA GLU A 219 19.45 6.33 15.38
C GLU A 219 19.17 6.95 13.99
N LYS A 220 18.25 6.35 13.23
CA LYS A 220 17.80 6.83 11.93
C LYS A 220 16.28 7.04 11.97
N PRO A 221 15.80 8.13 12.59
CA PRO A 221 14.37 8.36 12.79
C PRO A 221 13.64 8.57 11.45
N ASN A 222 12.30 8.62 11.50
CA ASN A 222 11.43 8.52 10.33
C ASN A 222 11.74 9.48 9.16
N LEU A 223 12.21 10.70 9.42
CA LEU A 223 12.55 11.71 8.42
C LEU A 223 14.07 11.83 8.20
N SER A 224 14.85 10.86 8.67
CA SER A 224 16.30 10.93 8.58
C SER A 224 16.78 11.00 7.12
N PRO A 225 17.69 11.94 6.78
CA PRO A 225 18.28 12.02 5.45
C PRO A 225 19.21 10.84 5.13
N ALA A 226 19.48 9.97 6.11
CA ALA A 226 20.24 8.74 5.93
C ALA A 226 19.38 7.54 5.47
N LEU A 227 18.07 7.73 5.30
CA LEU A 227 17.14 6.71 4.80
C LEU A 227 16.88 6.92 3.30
N PHE A 228 16.78 5.81 2.57
CA PHE A 228 16.23 5.83 1.22
C PHE A 228 14.72 6.07 1.25
N VAL A 229 14.18 6.59 0.15
CA VAL A 229 12.74 6.73 -0.05
C VAL A 229 12.33 5.89 -1.27
N ALA A 230 11.30 5.07 -1.08
CA ALA A 230 10.62 4.34 -2.14
C ALA A 230 9.10 4.55 -2.02
N GLY A 231 8.31 3.84 -2.82
CA GLY A 231 6.85 3.84 -2.73
C GLY A 231 6.33 3.34 -1.38
N ASP A 232 6.93 2.29 -0.83
CA ASP A 232 6.64 1.80 0.52
C ASP A 232 7.64 2.35 1.56
N VAL A 233 7.13 2.65 2.76
CA VAL A 233 7.90 3.27 3.86
C VAL A 233 8.93 2.33 4.50
N ARG A 234 8.84 1.01 4.25
CA ARG A 234 9.68 -0.02 4.85
C ARG A 234 10.85 -0.45 3.97
N ALA A 235 11.12 0.24 2.86
CA ALA A 235 12.20 -0.13 1.92
C ALA A 235 13.60 -0.24 2.58
N ASN A 236 13.80 0.36 3.74
CA ASN A 236 15.06 0.36 4.50
C ASN A 236 15.16 -0.78 5.54
N GLU A 237 14.18 -1.68 5.63
CA GLU A 237 14.12 -2.74 6.65
C GLU A 237 15.37 -3.64 6.61
N GLN A 238 15.83 -3.98 5.41
CA GLN A 238 17.06 -4.76 5.22
C GLN A 238 17.63 -4.55 3.80
N PRO A 239 18.96 -4.77 3.59
CA PRO A 239 19.64 -4.39 2.35
C PRO A 239 19.16 -5.08 1.06
N THR A 240 18.75 -6.35 1.13
CA THR A 240 18.25 -7.08 -0.04
C THR A 240 16.88 -6.57 -0.51
N LEU A 241 16.00 -6.14 0.40
CA LEU A 241 14.74 -5.46 0.05
C LEU A 241 15.04 -4.12 -0.63
N ALA A 242 15.93 -3.31 -0.05
CA ALA A 242 16.36 -2.05 -0.65
C ALA A 242 16.96 -2.27 -2.05
N ALA A 243 17.69 -3.37 -2.27
CA ALA A 243 18.23 -3.72 -3.57
C ALA A 243 17.13 -4.05 -4.60
N ILE A 244 16.07 -4.76 -4.23
CA ILE A 244 14.94 -5.02 -5.15
C ILE A 244 14.18 -3.72 -5.46
N HIS A 245 13.90 -2.86 -4.47
CA HIS A 245 13.33 -1.54 -4.75
C HIS A 245 14.20 -0.74 -5.73
N THR A 246 15.53 -0.74 -5.52
CA THR A 246 16.49 -0.09 -6.44
C THR A 246 16.40 -0.66 -7.85
N LEU A 247 16.29 -1.98 -7.99
CA LEU A 247 16.14 -2.64 -9.28
C LEU A 247 14.89 -2.16 -10.04
N PHE A 248 13.74 -2.06 -9.36
CA PHE A 248 12.49 -1.61 -9.99
C PHE A 248 12.51 -0.12 -10.36
N VAL A 249 13.17 0.73 -9.56
CA VAL A 249 13.37 2.14 -9.93
C VAL A 249 14.28 2.28 -11.16
N ARG A 250 15.34 1.47 -11.25
CA ARG A 250 16.20 1.41 -12.43
C ARG A 250 15.43 0.94 -13.66
N GLU A 251 14.63 -0.11 -13.52
CA GLU A 251 13.77 -0.62 -14.60
C GLU A 251 12.78 0.43 -15.08
N HIS A 252 12.12 1.14 -14.17
CA HIS A 252 11.24 2.25 -14.55
C HIS A 252 11.97 3.32 -15.36
N ASN A 253 13.14 3.77 -14.90
CA ASN A 253 13.91 4.79 -15.59
C ASN A 253 14.44 4.29 -16.94
N TYR A 254 14.78 3.00 -17.07
CA TYR A 254 15.11 2.37 -18.35
C TYR A 254 13.92 2.42 -19.33
N GLN A 255 12.71 2.07 -18.87
CA GLN A 255 11.50 2.13 -19.69
C GLN A 255 11.14 3.56 -20.08
N ALA A 256 11.24 4.52 -19.15
CA ALA A 256 11.01 5.94 -19.42
C ALA A 256 11.94 6.45 -20.53
N ASP A 257 13.24 6.15 -20.44
CA ASP A 257 14.23 6.52 -21.45
C ASP A 257 13.96 5.85 -22.80
N ARG A 258 13.54 4.58 -22.80
CA ARG A 258 13.17 3.85 -24.03
C ARG A 258 11.96 4.50 -24.71
N ILE A 259 10.90 4.76 -23.96
CA ILE A 259 9.67 5.40 -24.44
C ILE A 259 9.95 6.80 -25.00
N ALA A 260 10.77 7.59 -24.29
CA ALA A 260 11.19 8.93 -24.73
C ALA A 260 12.08 8.91 -25.98
N ARG A 261 12.77 7.80 -26.28
CA ARG A 261 13.50 7.61 -27.55
C ARG A 261 12.56 7.26 -28.69
N GLU A 262 11.58 6.40 -28.45
CA GLU A 262 10.62 5.92 -29.44
C GLU A 262 9.59 6.99 -29.85
N ASN A 263 9.18 7.87 -28.93
CA ASN A 263 8.26 8.95 -29.23
C ASN A 263 8.66 10.26 -28.55
N LYS A 264 9.22 11.19 -29.34
CA LYS A 264 9.71 12.50 -28.89
C LYS A 264 8.60 13.51 -28.56
N ASN A 265 7.34 13.21 -28.89
CA ASN A 265 6.22 14.13 -28.67
C ASN A 265 5.51 13.89 -27.33
N LEU A 266 5.83 12.81 -26.61
CA LEU A 266 5.22 12.51 -25.32
C LEU A 266 5.73 13.49 -24.25
N ARG A 267 4.82 13.95 -23.40
CA ARG A 267 5.15 14.77 -22.23
C ARG A 267 5.58 13.88 -21.05
N ASP A 268 6.16 14.50 -20.02
CA ASP A 268 6.62 13.83 -18.79
C ASP A 268 5.59 12.85 -18.23
N GLU A 269 4.35 13.31 -18.02
CA GLU A 269 3.27 12.49 -17.45
C GLU A 269 2.96 11.26 -18.30
N GLU A 270 2.90 11.42 -19.62
CA GLU A 270 2.59 10.33 -20.53
C GLU A 270 3.71 9.28 -20.54
N ILE A 271 4.96 9.71 -20.43
CA ILE A 271 6.12 8.81 -20.32
C ILE A 271 6.07 8.08 -18.97
N TYR A 272 5.86 8.80 -17.86
CA TYR A 272 5.79 8.22 -16.52
C TYR A 272 4.73 7.12 -16.43
N GLN A 273 3.52 7.41 -16.89
CA GLN A 273 2.41 6.45 -16.81
C GLN A 273 2.64 5.21 -17.69
N ARG A 274 3.20 5.39 -18.88
CA ARG A 274 3.57 4.28 -19.78
C ARG A 274 4.73 3.46 -19.22
N ALA A 275 5.73 4.11 -18.61
CA ALA A 275 6.86 3.45 -17.97
C ALA A 275 6.38 2.63 -16.77
N LYS A 276 5.55 3.22 -15.89
CA LYS A 276 4.86 2.52 -14.79
C LYS A 276 4.12 1.29 -15.30
N SER A 277 3.28 1.43 -16.33
CA SER A 277 2.53 0.31 -16.91
C SER A 277 3.45 -0.78 -17.48
N SER A 278 4.56 -0.38 -18.11
CA SER A 278 5.51 -1.31 -18.74
C SER A 278 6.31 -2.09 -17.70
N SER A 279 6.79 -1.44 -16.64
CA SER A 279 7.54 -2.10 -15.57
C SER A 279 6.72 -3.12 -14.76
N LEU A 280 5.39 -3.03 -14.82
CA LEU A 280 4.46 -3.90 -14.10
C LEU A 280 3.88 -5.04 -14.96
N LYS A 281 4.05 -4.98 -16.27
CA LYS A 281 3.69 -6.06 -17.19
C LYS A 281 4.97 -6.84 -17.46
N SER A 282 4.98 -8.14 -17.21
CA SER A 282 6.11 -8.98 -17.63
C SER A 282 6.35 -8.74 -19.12
N SER A 283 7.59 -8.42 -19.48
CA SER A 283 8.03 -8.41 -20.87
C SER A 283 7.93 -9.84 -21.42
N GLU A 284 6.92 -10.08 -22.25
CA GLU A 284 6.97 -11.14 -23.26
C GLU A 284 7.74 -10.64 -24.50
#